data_AF-D7FVQ7-F1
#
_entry.id   AF-D7FVQ7-F1
#
_cell.length_a   1.000
_cell.length_b   1.000
_cell.length_c   1.000
_cell.angle_alpha   90.00
_cell.angle_beta   90.00
_cell.angle_gamma   90.00
#
_symmetry.space_group_name_H-M   'P 1'
#
loop_
_entity.id
_entity.type
_entity.pdbx_description
1 polymer ?
#
loop_
_entity_poly.entity_id
_entity_poly.type
_entity_poly.pdbx_seq_one_letter_code
_entity_poly.pdbx_strand_id
1 'polypeptide(L)'
;MGATANKDGVFHYNTLLTLDLASPYFSSGRQEERFEVVVMEHKEDGHISFSIDSFPDMDPVALEHFYIQKVDQHRQSRDMFFSKIDRETDEMANPETSDPAKLAVAVMDYDPHELLVLLNTI
;
A
#
# COMPACT_ATOMS: atom_id res chain seq x y z
N MET A 1 -11.20 -24.56 9.00
CA MET A 1 -12.33 -23.72 9.47
C MET A 1 -11.78 -22.81 10.55
N GLY A 2 -11.56 -21.53 10.23
CA GLY A 2 -11.12 -20.53 11.21
C GLY A 2 -12.25 -20.17 12.17
N ALA A 3 -11.92 -19.85 13.42
CA ALA A 3 -12.87 -19.32 14.37
C ALA A 3 -12.99 -17.80 14.17
N THR A 4 -14.21 -17.28 14.28
CA THR A 4 -14.49 -15.84 14.27
C THR A 4 -15.20 -15.48 15.57
N ALA A 5 -14.72 -14.45 16.27
CA ALA A 5 -15.35 -13.94 17.48
C ALA A 5 -15.50 -12.42 17.41
N ASN A 6 -16.73 -11.94 17.58
CA ASN A 6 -17.04 -10.51 17.56
C ASN A 6 -17.09 -9.96 18.98
N LYS A 7 -16.49 -8.80 19.20
CA LYS A 7 -16.51 -8.05 20.46
C LYS A 7 -16.86 -6.60 20.21
N ASP A 8 -17.90 -6.15 20.89
CA ASP A 8 -18.31 -4.75 20.87
C ASP A 8 -17.44 -3.91 21.82
N GLY A 9 -16.58 -3.06 21.28
CA GLY A 9 -15.71 -2.16 22.03
C GLY A 9 -16.32 -0.77 22.19
N VAL A 10 -15.66 0.10 22.97
CA VAL A 10 -16.15 1.48 23.19
C VAL A 10 -16.15 2.27 21.88
N PHE A 11 -15.05 2.22 21.12
CA PHE A 11 -14.87 2.98 19.88
C PHE A 11 -14.91 2.12 18.60
N HIS A 12 -14.79 0.80 18.73
CA HIS A 12 -14.63 -0.12 17.59
C HIS A 12 -15.51 -1.35 17.72
N TYR A 13 -16.01 -1.86 16.59
CA TYR A 13 -16.45 -3.24 16.45
C TYR A 13 -15.21 -4.10 16.15
N ASN A 14 -14.91 -5.04 17.04
CA ASN A 14 -13.72 -5.89 16.92
C ASN A 14 -14.14 -7.28 16.44
N THR A 15 -13.46 -7.78 15.41
CA THR A 15 -13.62 -9.12 14.88
C THR A 15 -12.29 -9.85 15.00
N LEU A 16 -12.22 -10.85 15.89
CA LEU A 16 -11.09 -11.76 15.97
C LEU A 16 -11.24 -12.82 14.87
N LEU A 17 -10.22 -12.96 14.04
CA LEU A 17 -10.12 -13.92 12.95
C LEU A 17 -8.92 -14.84 13.17
N THR A 18 -9.14 -16.14 12.98
CA THR A 18 -8.06 -17.11 12.82
C THR A 18 -7.84 -17.35 11.33
N LEU A 19 -6.67 -16.98 10.82
CA LEU A 19 -6.29 -17.11 9.41
C LEU A 19 -5.15 -18.10 9.26
N ASP A 20 -5.22 -18.93 8.23
CA ASP A 20 -4.12 -19.78 7.79
C ASP A 20 -3.47 -19.08 6.59
N LEU A 21 -2.21 -18.64 6.74
CA LEU A 21 -1.44 -17.97 5.69
C LEU A 21 -0.50 -18.99 5.03
N ALA A 22 -0.48 -19.00 3.71
CA ALA A 22 0.40 -19.88 2.93
C ALA A 22 1.59 -19.09 2.36
N SER A 23 2.80 -19.62 2.55
CA SER A 23 4.02 -19.04 1.96
C SER A 23 5.10 -20.11 1.85
N PRO A 24 5.83 -20.19 0.72
CA PRO A 24 6.96 -21.08 0.58
C PRO A 24 8.21 -20.60 1.36
N TYR A 25 8.18 -19.38 1.89
CA TYR A 25 9.33 -18.71 2.49
C TYR A 25 9.26 -18.57 4.01
N PHE A 26 8.35 -19.28 4.68
CA PHE A 26 8.33 -19.28 6.14
C PHE A 26 9.61 -19.91 6.70
N SER A 27 10.20 -19.28 7.72
CA SER A 27 11.40 -19.78 8.41
C SER A 27 11.18 -21.15 9.05
N SER A 28 9.95 -21.51 9.38
CA SER A 28 9.60 -22.82 9.92
C SER A 28 9.70 -23.97 8.90
N GLY A 29 9.77 -23.65 7.61
CA GLY A 29 9.70 -24.61 6.50
C GLY A 29 8.31 -25.22 6.26
N ARG A 30 7.27 -24.78 6.99
CA ARG A 30 5.88 -25.19 6.73
C ARG A 30 5.34 -24.44 5.52
N GLN A 31 4.39 -25.04 4.81
CA GLN A 31 3.70 -24.37 3.70
C GLN A 31 2.62 -23.39 4.18
N GLU A 32 2.07 -23.64 5.38
CA GLU A 32 1.01 -22.85 5.99
C GLU A 32 1.29 -22.64 7.48
N GLU A 33 0.99 -21.43 7.95
CA GLU A 33 1.06 -21.05 9.35
C GLU A 33 -0.22 -20.32 9.78
N ARG A 34 -0.62 -20.52 11.03
CA ARG A 34 -1.87 -20.00 11.58
C ARG A 34 -1.60 -18.75 12.41
N PHE A 35 -2.39 -17.70 12.16
CA PHE A 35 -2.28 -16.41 12.84
C PHE A 35 -3.63 -15.96 13.38
N GLU A 36 -3.58 -15.25 14.50
CA GLU A 36 -4.72 -14.53 15.05
C GLU A 36 -4.63 -13.06 14.65
N VAL A 37 -5.69 -12.58 14.02
CA VAL A 37 -5.80 -11.20 13.52
C VAL A 37 -7.05 -10.58 14.13
N VAL A 38 -6.92 -9.39 14.70
CA VAL A 38 -8.05 -8.58 15.13
C VAL A 38 -8.30 -7.52 14.09
N VAL A 39 -9.50 -7.53 13.50
CA VAL A 39 -10.00 -6.46 12.63
C VAL A 39 -10.84 -5.53 13.49
N MET A 40 -10.57 -4.23 13.41
CA MET A 40 -11.22 -3.19 14.19
C MET A 40 -11.85 -2.19 13.23
N GLU A 41 -13.18 -2.09 13.29
CA GLU A 41 -13.96 -1.11 12.53
C GLU A 41 -14.38 0.01 13.49
N HIS A 42 -13.95 1.24 13.22
CA HIS A 42 -14.30 2.38 14.05
C HIS A 42 -15.76 2.79 13.82
N LYS A 43 -16.48 3.04 14.92
CA LYS A 43 -17.95 3.13 14.91
C LYS A 43 -18.51 4.39 14.26
N GLU A 44 -17.74 5.47 14.21
CA GLU A 44 -18.23 6.78 13.76
C GLU A 44 -17.88 7.08 12.30
N ASP A 45 -16.66 6.76 11.88
CA ASP A 45 -16.14 7.04 10.54
C ASP A 45 -16.05 5.80 9.64
N GLY A 46 -16.29 4.60 10.19
CA GLY A 46 -16.21 3.33 9.48
C GLY A 46 -14.79 2.95 9.08
N HIS A 47 -13.76 3.59 9.63
CA HIS A 47 -12.37 3.26 9.30
C HIS A 47 -12.02 1.85 9.79
N ILE A 48 -11.54 1.01 8.87
CA ILE A 48 -11.16 -0.38 9.17
C ILE A 48 -9.64 -0.45 9.34
N SER A 49 -9.22 -1.01 10.46
CA SER A 49 -7.83 -1.32 10.76
C SER A 49 -7.71 -2.77 11.20
N PHE A 50 -6.49 -3.32 11.20
CA PHE A 50 -6.26 -4.66 11.72
C PHE A 50 -4.94 -4.73 12.49
N SER A 51 -4.83 -5.74 13.33
CA SER A 51 -3.63 -6.03 14.11
C SER A 51 -3.40 -7.53 14.15
N ILE A 52 -2.14 -7.92 14.06
CA ILE A 52 -1.67 -9.31 14.18
C ILE A 52 -0.77 -9.38 15.40
N ASP A 53 -0.84 -10.47 16.16
CA ASP A 53 -0.04 -10.63 17.39
C ASP A 53 1.46 -10.60 17.11
N SER A 54 1.88 -11.37 16.10
CA SER A 54 3.26 -11.41 15.62
C SER A 54 3.30 -11.52 14.10
N PHE A 55 4.22 -10.80 13.47
CA PHE A 55 4.49 -11.01 12.06
C PHE A 55 5.09 -12.40 11.82
N PRO A 56 4.83 -13.02 10.65
CA PRO A 56 5.46 -14.29 10.30
C PRO A 56 6.97 -14.15 10.21
N ASP A 57 7.70 -15.12 10.75
CA ASP A 57 9.15 -15.24 10.56
C ASP A 57 9.43 -15.82 9.18
N MET A 58 10.21 -15.10 8.37
CA MET A 58 10.47 -15.42 6.96
C MET A 58 11.95 -15.72 6.74
N ASP A 59 12.26 -16.55 5.75
CA ASP A 59 13.63 -16.84 5.32
C ASP A 59 14.37 -15.52 5.00
N PRO A 60 15.49 -15.21 5.69
CA PRO A 60 16.25 -13.97 5.48
C PRO A 60 16.66 -13.75 4.03
N VAL A 61 16.99 -14.82 3.29
CA VAL A 61 17.41 -14.72 1.89
C VAL A 61 16.22 -14.32 1.02
N ALA A 62 15.05 -14.91 1.26
CA ALA A 62 13.82 -14.55 0.53
C ALA A 62 13.38 -13.11 0.83
N LEU A 63 13.54 -12.65 2.09
CA LEU A 63 13.28 -11.26 2.47
C LEU A 63 14.19 -10.29 1.72
N GLU A 64 15.50 -10.55 1.68
CA GLU A 64 16.46 -9.71 0.96
C GLU A 64 16.11 -9.59 -0.52
N HIS A 65 15.84 -10.72 -1.18
CA HIS A 65 15.42 -10.74 -2.58
C HIS A 65 14.14 -9.93 -2.80
N PHE A 66 13.14 -10.06 -1.92
CA PHE A 66 11.91 -9.28 -1.99
C PHE A 66 12.18 -7.78 -1.88
N TYR A 67 13.04 -7.33 -0.97
CA TYR A 67 13.37 -5.92 -0.82
C TYR A 67 14.10 -5.35 -2.02
N ILE A 68 15.06 -6.09 -2.60
CA ILE A 68 15.74 -5.70 -3.83
C ILE A 68 14.71 -5.50 -4.94
N GLN A 69 13.84 -6.49 -5.15
CA GLN A 69 12.80 -6.43 -6.16
C GLN A 69 11.86 -5.24 -5.94
N LYS A 70 11.47 -4.97 -4.69
CA LYS A 70 10.60 -3.83 -4.34
C LYS A 70 11.26 -2.49 -4.68
N VAL A 71 12.54 -2.32 -4.37
CA VAL A 71 13.29 -1.10 -4.71
C VAL A 71 13.39 -0.93 -6.22
N ASP A 72 13.70 -2.00 -6.96
CA ASP A 72 13.79 -1.97 -8.41
C ASP A 72 12.44 -1.61 -9.06
N GLN A 73 11.34 -2.16 -8.55
CA GLN A 73 9.99 -1.81 -8.99
C GLN A 73 9.69 -0.33 -8.77
N HIS A 74 10.00 0.21 -7.57
CA HIS A 74 9.81 1.63 -7.31
C HIS A 74 10.66 2.52 -8.23
N ARG A 75 11.91 2.12 -8.51
CA ARG A 75 12.76 2.83 -9.45
C ARG A 75 12.13 2.86 -10.84
N GLN A 76 11.65 1.73 -11.34
CA GLN A 76 10.97 1.66 -12.64
C GLN A 76 9.69 2.50 -12.66
N SER A 77 8.87 2.44 -11.61
CA SER A 77 7.66 3.26 -11.48
C SER A 77 7.98 4.76 -11.51
N ARG A 78 9.05 5.16 -10.80
CA ARG A 78 9.51 6.55 -10.78
C ARG A 78 10.03 7.00 -12.15
N ASP A 79 10.84 6.19 -12.80
CA ASP A 79 11.40 6.53 -14.12
C ASP A 79 10.28 6.63 -15.18
N MET A 80 9.26 5.75 -15.11
CA MET A 80 8.06 5.83 -15.94
C MET A 80 7.23 7.10 -15.67
N PHE A 81 7.08 7.47 -14.40
CA PHE A 81 6.37 8.69 -14.01
C PHE A 81 7.05 9.94 -14.57
N PHE A 82 8.36 10.08 -14.40
CA PHE A 82 9.10 11.22 -14.95
C PHE A 82 9.11 11.23 -16.47
N SER A 83 9.26 10.07 -17.12
CA SER A 83 9.16 9.99 -18.59
C SER A 83 7.80 10.47 -19.12
N LYS A 84 6.72 10.20 -18.38
CA LYS A 84 5.38 10.70 -18.71
C LYS A 84 5.31 12.22 -18.56
N ILE A 85 5.83 12.77 -17.47
CA ILE A 85 5.88 14.22 -17.23
C ILE A 85 6.71 14.93 -18.29
N ASP A 86 7.89 14.41 -18.63
CA ASP A 86 8.78 15.01 -19.63
C ASP A 86 8.07 15.07 -21.00
N ARG A 87 7.39 13.98 -21.40
CA ARG A 87 6.60 13.95 -22.63
C ARG A 87 5.45 14.97 -22.61
N GLU A 88 4.72 15.07 -21.50
CA GLU A 88 3.64 16.05 -21.34
C GLU A 88 4.19 17.48 -21.36
N THR A 89 5.37 17.71 -20.80
CA THR A 89 6.05 19.02 -20.78
C THR A 89 6.51 19.41 -22.18
N ASP A 90 7.05 18.48 -22.96
CA ASP A 90 7.44 18.70 -24.36
C ASP A 90 6.21 18.96 -25.26
N GLU A 91 5.10 18.25 -25.01
CA GLU A 91 3.82 18.49 -25.70
C GLU A 91 3.24 19.88 -25.36
N MET A 92 3.40 20.35 -24.11
CA MET A 92 3.02 21.70 -23.68
C MET A 92 3.98 22.80 -24.15
N ALA A 93 5.25 22.48 -24.41
CA ALA A 93 6.26 23.40 -24.92
C ALA A 93 6.13 23.66 -26.43
N ASN A 94 5.26 22.93 -27.14
CA ASN A 94 4.89 23.19 -28.52
C ASN A 94 3.73 24.23 -28.58
N PRO A 95 3.95 25.46 -29.05
CA PRO A 95 3.10 26.63 -28.75
C PRO A 95 1.71 26.67 -29.43
N GLU A 96 1.25 25.62 -30.10
CA GLU A 96 -0.07 25.65 -30.79
C GLU A 96 -1.28 25.42 -29.87
N THR A 97 -1.11 25.18 -28.57
CA THR A 97 -2.25 25.06 -27.63
C THR A 97 -2.07 25.84 -26.33
N SER A 98 -1.76 27.13 -26.46
CA SER A 98 -1.81 28.08 -25.33
C SER A 98 -3.26 28.51 -25.02
N ASP A 99 -4.06 27.57 -24.51
CA ASP A 99 -5.31 27.93 -23.82
C ASP A 99 -5.04 27.95 -22.29
N PRO A 100 -4.99 29.13 -21.66
CA PRO A 100 -4.70 29.25 -20.23
C PRO A 100 -5.74 28.56 -19.33
N ALA A 101 -6.91 28.20 -19.86
CA ALA A 101 -7.92 27.44 -19.11
C ALA A 101 -7.50 25.98 -18.85
N LYS A 102 -6.63 25.39 -19.68
CA LYS A 102 -6.19 23.99 -19.51
C LYS A 102 -5.07 23.82 -18.48
N LEU A 103 -4.24 24.85 -18.26
CA LEU A 103 -3.17 24.80 -17.26
C LEU A 103 -3.70 24.76 -15.81
N ALA A 104 -4.85 25.37 -15.55
CA ALA A 104 -5.46 25.37 -14.22
C ALA A 104 -6.06 24.01 -13.83
N VAL A 105 -6.51 23.22 -14.81
CA VAL A 105 -7.09 21.88 -14.58
C VAL A 105 -6.00 20.86 -14.23
N ALA A 106 -4.84 20.91 -14.89
CA ALA A 106 -3.76 19.96 -14.67
C ALA A 106 -3.12 20.03 -13.27
N VAL A 107 -3.20 21.18 -12.59
CA VAL A 107 -2.64 21.37 -11.24
C VAL A 107 -3.66 20.99 -10.14
N MET A 108 -4.96 20.99 -10.46
CA MET A 108 -6.03 20.77 -9.48
C MET A 108 -6.55 19.32 -9.41
N ASP A 109 -6.17 18.45 -10.35
CA ASP A 109 -6.56 17.03 -10.37
C ASP A 109 -5.59 16.09 -9.61
N TYR A 110 -4.59 16.64 -8.91
CA TYR A 110 -3.67 15.83 -8.11
C TYR A 110 -4.25 15.51 -6.74
N ASP A 111 -4.41 14.20 -6.47
CA ASP A 111 -4.78 13.69 -5.14
C ASP A 111 -3.65 14.01 -4.15
N PRO A 112 -3.90 14.82 -3.09
CA PRO A 112 -2.88 15.15 -2.09
C PRO A 112 -2.35 13.93 -1.34
N HIS A 113 -3.02 12.78 -1.38
CA HIS A 113 -2.55 11.54 -0.77
C HIS A 113 -1.39 10.89 -1.53
N GLU A 114 -1.28 11.06 -2.86
CA GLU A 114 -0.13 10.53 -3.63
C GLU A 114 1.16 11.32 -3.36
N LEU A 115 1.05 12.61 -3.01
CA LEU A 115 2.19 13.46 -2.66
C LEU A 115 2.73 13.18 -1.24
N LEU A 116 1.86 12.75 -0.32
CA LEU A 116 2.24 12.43 1.06
C LEU A 116 3.06 11.14 1.18
N VAL A 117 2.85 10.17 0.30
CA VAL A 117 3.66 8.93 0.25
C VAL A 117 5.11 9.22 -0.13
N LEU A 118 5.34 10.22 -0.98
CA LEU A 118 6.68 10.64 -1.43
C LEU A 118 7.47 11.44 -0.37
N LEU A 119 6.79 12.18 0.51
CA LEU A 119 7.46 13.03 1.52
C LEU A 119 7.83 12.30 2.82
N ASN A 120 7.17 11.17 3.13
CA ASN A 120 7.41 10.42 4.37
C ASN A 120 8.45 9.29 4.24
N THR A 121 9.22 9.24 3.15
CA THR A 121 10.34 8.30 2.98
C THR A 121 11.68 9.05 2.93
N ILE A 122 11.99 9.80 3.99
CA ILE A 122 13.32 10.35 4.30
C ILE A 122 13.72 9.89 5.70
#